data_AF-A0AAQ4EKU1-F1
#
_entry.id   AF-A0AAQ4EKU1-F1
#
_cell.length_a   1.000
_cell.length_b   1.000
_cell.length_c   1.000
_cell.angle_alpha   90.00
_cell.angle_beta   90.00
_cell.angle_gamma   90.00
#
_symmetry.space_group_name_H-M   'P 1'
#
loop_
_entity.id
_entity.type
_entity.pdbx_description
1 polymer ?
#
loop_
_entity_poly.entity_id
_entity_poly.type
_entity_poly.pdbx_seq_one_letter_code
_entity_poly.pdbx_strand_id
1 'polypeptide(L)'
;MVYKCIDFGCSARLNIVYPMLFKLTNKKSNRETHCGVLEFVADEGKVYLPYWMQRNLLLDEGDIVQVESATLPVATFSKFQPLSVDFLDITNPKAVLENALRNFACLSTNDIIAIEYNNKVC
;
A
#
# COMPACT_ATOMS: atom_id res chain seq x y z
N MET A 1 -6.17 2.55 2.53
CA MET A 1 -6.31 3.30 1.29
C MET A 1 -5.80 2.41 0.15
N VAL A 2 -6.62 2.25 -0.89
CA VAL A 2 -6.49 1.26 -1.95
C VAL A 2 -6.17 2.03 -3.24
N TYR A 3 -5.23 1.56 -4.07
CA TYR A 3 -4.64 2.39 -5.13
C TYR A 3 -5.04 1.99 -6.55
N LYS A 4 -5.02 2.99 -7.43
CA LYS A 4 -5.34 2.86 -8.86
C LYS A 4 -4.13 2.33 -9.61
N CYS A 5 -4.22 1.11 -10.12
CA CYS A 5 -3.19 0.55 -11.00
C CYS A 5 -3.64 0.54 -12.46
N ILE A 6 -2.62 0.45 -13.33
CA ILE A 6 -2.63 0.41 -14.80
C ILE A 6 -3.75 -0.49 -15.36
N ASP A 7 -4.52 0.03 -16.31
CA ASP A 7 -5.20 -0.81 -17.30
C ASP A 7 -4.13 -1.58 -18.09
N PHE A 8 -3.94 -2.86 -17.76
CA PHE A 8 -3.09 -3.73 -18.56
C PHE A 8 -3.83 -3.92 -19.89
N GLY A 9 -3.32 -3.31 -20.95
CA GLY A 9 -3.69 -3.55 -22.35
C GLY A 9 -3.37 -4.98 -22.80
N CYS A 10 -3.86 -5.98 -22.07
CA CYS A 10 -3.70 -7.39 -22.40
C CYS A 10 -5.08 -8.04 -22.33
N SER A 11 -5.64 -8.25 -23.51
CA SER A 11 -6.70 -9.19 -23.80
C SER A 11 -6.30 -10.61 -23.33
N ALA A 12 -6.35 -10.86 -22.03
CA ALA A 12 -6.22 -12.19 -21.46
C ALA A 12 -7.00 -12.24 -20.16
N ARG A 13 -7.96 -13.16 -20.15
CA ARG A 13 -8.74 -13.68 -19.03
C ARG A 13 -7.89 -13.93 -17.76
N LEU A 14 -7.50 -12.88 -17.05
CA LEU A 14 -7.01 -13.02 -15.68
C LEU A 14 -8.17 -13.58 -14.88
N ASN A 15 -8.02 -14.78 -14.34
CA ASN A 15 -9.00 -15.38 -13.46
C ASN A 15 -8.94 -14.57 -12.15
N ILE A 16 -9.71 -13.50 -12.07
CA ILE A 16 -9.62 -12.49 -11.01
C ILE A 16 -10.17 -13.10 -9.72
N VAL A 17 -9.28 -13.57 -8.86
CA VAL A 17 -9.62 -13.95 -7.48
C VAL A 17 -9.37 -12.73 -6.60
N TYR A 18 -10.43 -12.18 -6.04
CA TYR A 18 -10.32 -11.11 -5.05
C TYR A 18 -9.79 -11.65 -3.72
N PRO A 19 -8.97 -10.87 -2.98
CA PRO A 19 -8.43 -9.55 -3.32
C PRO A 19 -7.23 -9.61 -4.29
N MET A 20 -7.18 -8.70 -5.27
CA MET A 20 -5.99 -8.53 -6.12
C MET A 20 -4.91 -7.75 -5.38
N LEU A 21 -3.78 -8.40 -5.15
CA LEU A 21 -2.62 -7.81 -4.51
C LEU A 21 -1.44 -7.77 -5.49
N PHE A 22 -0.66 -6.72 -5.40
CA PHE A 22 0.51 -6.50 -6.23
C PHE A 22 1.71 -6.12 -5.37
N LYS A 23 2.88 -6.58 -5.79
CA LYS A 23 4.17 -6.17 -5.26
C LYS A 23 4.74 -5.07 -6.16
N LEU A 24 5.07 -3.94 -5.56
CA LEU A 24 5.77 -2.84 -6.20
C LEU A 24 7.23 -2.88 -5.78
N THR A 25 8.13 -2.90 -6.75
CA THR A 25 9.58 -2.92 -6.50
C THR A 25 10.24 -1.75 -7.21
N ASN A 26 10.94 -0.90 -6.44
CA ASN A 26 11.80 0.14 -6.98
C ASN A 26 13.23 -0.42 -7.12
N LYS A 27 13.69 -0.61 -8.36
CA LYS A 27 15.05 -1.12 -8.65
C LYS A 27 16.16 -0.15 -8.28
N LYS A 28 15.89 1.16 -8.25
CA LYS A 28 16.90 2.17 -7.93
C LYS A 28 17.27 2.15 -6.45
N SER A 29 16.25 2.08 -5.58
CA SER A 29 16.41 2.11 -4.13
C SER A 29 16.40 0.72 -3.47
N ASN A 30 16.19 -0.35 -4.24
CA ASN A 30 15.99 -1.72 -3.75
C ASN A 30 14.93 -1.80 -2.65
N ARG A 31 13.87 -0.99 -2.78
CA ARG A 31 12.72 -1.01 -1.88
C ARG A 31 11.55 -1.71 -2.53
N GLU A 32 10.82 -2.45 -1.72
CA GLU A 32 9.61 -3.15 -2.12
C GLU A 32 8.47 -2.83 -1.16
N THR A 33 7.24 -2.83 -1.67
CA THR A 33 6.02 -2.70 -0.88
C THR A 33 4.89 -3.47 -1.56
N HIS A 34 3.87 -3.84 -0.81
CA HIS A 34 2.70 -4.53 -1.34
C HIS A 34 1.49 -3.58 -1.31
N CYS A 35 0.70 -3.61 -2.37
CA CYS A 35 -0.49 -2.80 -2.50
C CYS A 35 -1.66 -3.59 -3.07
N GLY A 36 -2.87 -3.28 -2.59
CA GLY A 36 -4.10 -3.72 -3.24
C GLY A 36 -4.55 -2.73 -4.30
N VAL A 37 -5.21 -3.24 -5.34
CA VAL A 37 -5.79 -2.41 -6.39
C VAL A 37 -7.27 -2.14 -6.14
N LEU A 38 -7.67 -0.88 -6.32
CA LEU A 38 -9.05 -0.45 -6.19
C LEU A 38 -9.75 -0.49 -7.55
N GLU A 39 -9.16 0.21 -8.51
CA GLU A 39 -9.72 0.45 -9.84
C GLU A 39 -8.60 0.52 -10.88
N PHE A 40 -8.93 0.09 -12.09
CA PHE A 40 -8.07 0.17 -13.27
C PHE A 40 -8.57 1.32 -14.16
N VAL A 41 -8.10 2.54 -13.91
CA VAL A 41 -8.46 3.72 -14.73
C VAL A 41 -7.26 4.59 -15.08
N ALA A 42 -6.07 4.12 -14.77
CA ALA A 42 -4.85 4.82 -15.15
C ALA A 42 -4.55 4.59 -16.63
N ASP A 43 -3.99 5.60 -17.29
CA ASP A 43 -3.54 5.45 -18.68
C ASP A 43 -2.54 4.28 -18.79
N GLU A 44 -2.48 3.67 -19.96
CA GLU A 44 -1.56 2.58 -20.24
C GLU A 44 -0.11 2.98 -19.90
N GLY A 45 0.56 2.16 -19.09
CA GLY A 45 1.91 2.40 -18.61
C GLY A 45 2.05 3.39 -17.45
N LYS A 46 0.95 3.89 -16.85
CA LYS A 46 0.99 4.77 -15.67
C LYS A 46 0.36 4.15 -14.43
N VAL A 47 1.03 4.24 -13.28
CA VAL A 47 0.47 3.87 -11.96
C VAL A 47 0.21 5.12 -11.15
N TYR A 48 -0.94 5.21 -10.48
CA TYR A 48 -1.20 6.28 -9.51
C TYR A 48 -1.04 5.76 -8.10
N LEU A 49 0.02 6.22 -7.44
CA LEU A 49 0.37 5.88 -6.05
C LEU A 49 0.04 7.05 -5.12
N PRO A 50 -0.26 6.79 -3.84
CA PRO A 50 -0.39 7.84 -2.85
C PRO A 50 0.98 8.42 -2.53
N TYR A 51 0.97 9.63 -1.98
CA TYR A 51 2.20 10.32 -1.61
C TYR A 51 3.06 9.55 -0.59
N TRP A 52 2.43 8.90 0.41
CA TRP A 52 3.17 8.13 1.42
C TRP A 52 3.88 6.90 0.83
N MET A 53 3.27 6.22 -0.15
CA MET A 53 3.85 5.02 -0.77
C MET A 53 4.96 5.42 -1.73
N GLN A 54 4.78 6.52 -2.45
CA GLN A 54 5.82 7.14 -3.25
C GLN A 54 7.04 7.49 -2.39
N ARG A 55 6.83 8.13 -1.22
CA ARG A 55 7.91 8.39 -0.24
C ARG A 55 8.51 7.10 0.32
N ASN A 56 7.71 6.09 0.65
CA ASN A 56 8.19 4.82 1.19
C ASN A 56 9.12 4.10 0.20
N LEU A 57 8.76 4.09 -1.09
CA LEU A 57 9.55 3.53 -2.17
C LEU A 57 10.69 4.43 -2.67
N LEU A 58 10.76 5.68 -2.18
CA LEU A 58 11.69 6.71 -2.66
C LEU A 58 11.57 6.90 -4.18
N LEU A 59 10.34 7.09 -4.65
CA LEU A 59 10.01 7.35 -6.06
C LEU A 59 9.78 8.84 -6.29
N ASP A 60 10.26 9.34 -7.42
CA ASP A 60 9.92 10.67 -7.94
C ASP A 60 8.86 10.56 -9.05
N GLU A 61 8.24 11.69 -9.41
CA GLU A 61 7.26 11.72 -10.50
C GLU A 61 7.93 11.29 -11.82
N GLY A 62 7.33 10.32 -12.50
CA GLY A 62 7.87 9.75 -13.75
C GLY A 62 8.87 8.62 -13.57
N ASP A 63 9.16 8.20 -12.32
CA ASP A 63 10.01 7.02 -12.10
C ASP A 63 9.30 5.71 -12.44
N ILE A 64 10.12 4.76 -12.92
CA ILE A 64 9.67 3.43 -13.31
C ILE A 64 9.65 2.53 -12.08
N VAL A 65 8.50 1.92 -11.82
CA VAL A 65 8.31 0.90 -10.78
C VAL A 65 7.99 -0.45 -11.42
N GLN A 66 8.56 -1.52 -10.89
CA GLN A 66 8.20 -2.88 -11.30
C GLN A 66 6.96 -3.32 -10.52
N VAL A 67 5.92 -3.74 -11.24
CA VAL A 67 4.65 -4.22 -10.68
C VAL A 67 4.52 -5.70 -10.96
N GLU A 68 4.34 -6.51 -9.92
CA GLU A 68 4.17 -7.96 -10.02
C GLU A 68 2.91 -8.38 -9.27
N SER A 69 2.14 -9.33 -9.79
CA SER A 69 1.03 -9.90 -9.03
C SER A 69 1.55 -10.75 -7.88
N ALA A 70 1.02 -10.53 -6.68
CA ALA A 70 1.43 -11.24 -5.49
C ALA A 70 0.22 -11.88 -4.81
N THR A 71 0.39 -13.09 -4.31
CA THR A 71 -0.63 -13.75 -3.48
C THR A 71 -0.09 -13.82 -2.05
N LEU A 72 -0.70 -13.07 -1.15
CA LEU A 72 -0.27 -12.99 0.24
C LEU A 72 -1.18 -13.87 1.13
N PRO A 73 -0.63 -14.67 2.05
CA PRO A 73 -1.42 -15.39 3.03
C PRO A 73 -2.02 -14.43 4.07
N VAL A 74 -3.12 -14.84 4.70
CA VAL A 74 -3.73 -14.06 5.79
C VAL A 74 -2.79 -14.04 6.99
N ALA A 75 -2.43 -12.84 7.45
CA ALA A 75 -1.61 -12.67 8.64
C ALA A 75 -2.42 -13.05 9.90
N THR A 76 -1.87 -13.94 10.72
CA THR A 76 -2.45 -14.32 12.03
C THR A 76 -1.99 -13.40 13.15
N PHE A 77 -0.81 -12.80 13.01
CA PHE A 77 -0.22 -11.90 13.98
C PHE A 77 0.58 -10.81 13.26
N SER A 78 0.42 -9.57 13.70
CA SER A 78 1.18 -8.42 13.19
C SER A 78 1.63 -7.56 14.37
N LYS A 79 2.89 -7.13 14.34
CA LYS A 79 3.49 -6.27 15.37
C LYS A 79 3.84 -4.94 14.73
N PHE A 80 3.33 -3.86 15.31
CA PHE A 80 3.58 -2.50 14.84
C PHE A 80 4.43 -1.76 15.84
N GLN A 81 5.32 -0.91 15.33
CA GLN A 81 6.11 0.01 16.12
C GLN A 81 5.66 1.44 15.79
N PRO A 82 5.26 2.25 16.78
CA PRO A 82 4.94 3.65 16.55
C PRO A 82 6.21 4.42 16.16
N LEU A 83 6.11 5.24 15.12
CA LEU A 83 7.19 6.11 14.64
C LEU A 83 7.18 7.46 15.37
N SER A 84 5.99 8.00 15.65
CA SER A 84 5.82 9.25 16.40
C SER A 84 5.28 9.01 17.81
N VAL A 85 5.68 9.88 18.75
CA VAL A 85 5.10 9.97 20.09
C VAL A 85 3.65 10.44 20.05
N ASP A 86 3.21 11.12 18.98
CA ASP A 86 1.82 11.55 18.80
C ASP A 86 0.84 10.37 18.85
N PHE A 87 1.30 9.18 18.46
CA PHE A 87 0.50 7.96 18.53
C PHE A 87 0.28 7.49 19.98
N LEU A 88 1.19 7.83 20.90
CA LEU A 88 1.06 7.52 22.33
C LEU A 88 0.04 8.43 23.02
N ASP A 89 -0.19 9.64 22.50
CA ASP A 89 -1.18 10.60 23.04
C ASP A 89 -2.63 10.24 22.67
N ILE A 90 -2.83 9.25 21.81
CA ILE A 90 -4.16 8.77 21.43
C ILE A 90 -4.77 8.00 22.62
N THR A 91 -6.01 8.33 22.98
CA THR A 91 -6.71 7.69 24.12
C THR A 91 -6.91 6.19 23.93
N ASN A 92 -7.14 5.74 22.69
CA ASN A 92 -7.27 4.32 22.35
C ASN A 92 -6.51 3.98 21.05
N PRO A 93 -5.17 3.82 21.12
CA PRO A 93 -4.33 3.64 19.94
C PRO A 93 -4.62 2.31 19.22
N LYS A 94 -5.03 1.28 19.98
CA LYS A 94 -5.38 -0.03 19.41
C LYS A 94 -6.61 0.06 18.51
N ALA A 95 -7.68 0.71 18.96
CA ALA A 95 -8.91 0.85 18.17
C ALA A 95 -8.68 1.69 16.90
N VAL A 96 -7.87 2.75 16.99
CA VAL A 96 -7.50 3.58 15.85
C VAL A 96 -6.71 2.78 14.82
N LEU A 97 -5.72 1.99 15.29
CA LEU A 97 -4.95 1.10 14.42
C LEU A 97 -5.85 0.05 13.76
N GLU A 98 -6.70 -0.65 14.51
CA GLU A 98 -7.62 -1.65 13.96
C GLU A 98 -8.57 -1.05 12.91
N ASN A 99 -9.07 0.17 13.16
CA ASN A 99 -9.91 0.88 12.20
C ASN A 99 -9.13 1.31 10.96
N ALA A 100 -7.91 1.80 11.12
CA ALA A 100 -7.04 2.15 10.01
C ALA A 100 -6.71 0.92 9.16
N LEU A 101 -6.34 -0.20 9.79
CA LEU A 101 -5.99 -1.47 9.16
C LEU A 101 -7.12 -2.05 8.31
N ARG A 102 -8.40 -1.82 8.65
CA ARG A 102 -9.54 -2.20 7.79
C ARG A 102 -9.47 -1.58 6.39
N ASN A 103 -8.83 -0.43 6.26
CA ASN A 103 -8.67 0.25 4.98
C ASN A 103 -7.46 -0.26 4.18
N PHE A 104 -6.58 -1.08 4.77
CA PHE A 104 -5.41 -1.64 4.09
C PHE A 104 -5.71 -3.07 3.64
N ALA A 105 -5.45 -3.36 2.36
CA ALA A 105 -5.68 -4.69 1.80
C ALA A 105 -4.55 -5.69 2.13
N CYS A 106 -3.35 -5.17 2.42
CA CYS A 106 -2.14 -5.95 2.66
C CYS A 106 -1.19 -5.23 3.61
N LEU A 107 -0.33 -6.01 4.25
CA LEU A 107 0.73 -5.55 5.13
C LEU A 107 2.02 -6.25 4.75
N SER A 108 3.13 -5.51 4.68
CA SER A 108 4.46 -6.07 4.51
C SER A 108 5.32 -5.76 5.72
N THR A 109 6.31 -6.62 5.97
CA THR A 109 7.34 -6.33 6.97
C THR A 109 8.14 -5.10 6.57
N ASN A 110 8.43 -4.21 7.51
CA ASN A 110 9.15 -2.94 7.32
C ASN A 110 8.40 -1.88 6.50
N ASP A 111 7.12 -2.08 6.17
CA ASP A 111 6.33 -1.00 5.58
C ASP A 111 5.94 0.05 6.62
N ILE A 112 6.02 1.32 6.21
CA ILE A 112 5.54 2.45 7.00
C ILE A 112 4.09 2.72 6.60
N ILE A 113 3.18 2.56 7.55
CA ILE A 113 1.76 2.90 7.38
C ILE A 113 1.49 4.28 8.01
N ALA A 114 0.97 5.19 7.21
CA ALA A 114 0.47 6.47 7.71
C ALA A 114 -0.96 6.30 8.19
N ILE A 115 -1.25 6.76 9.41
CA ILE A 115 -2.59 6.67 9.99
C ILE A 115 -3.11 8.09 10.23
N GLU A 116 -4.29 8.38 9.72
CA GLU A 116 -4.95 9.65 9.98
C GLU A 116 -5.91 9.50 11.18
N TYR A 117 -5.68 10.30 12.22
CA TYR A 117 -6.52 10.37 13.39
C TYR A 117 -6.79 11.83 13.76
N ASN A 118 -8.07 12.19 13.85
CA ASN A 118 -8.52 13.53 14.27
C ASN A 118 -7.85 14.67 13.45
N ASN A 119 -7.80 14.51 12.12
CA ASN A 119 -7.15 15.40 11.14
C ASN A 119 -5.64 15.57 11.33
N LYS A 120 -4.98 14.67 12.08
CA LYS A 120 -3.53 14.58 12.17
C LYS A 120 -3.06 13.27 11.53
N VAL A 121 -2.01 13.36 10.72
CA VAL A 121 -1.34 12.18 10.16
C VAL A 121 -0.20 11.81 11.10
N CYS A 122 -0.25 10.59 11.65
CA CYS A 122 0.72 10.04 12.59
C CYS A 122 1.44 8.83 11.99
#